data_AF-A0A8U0TF26-F1
#
_entry.id   AF-A0A8U0TF26-F1
#
_cell.length_a   1.000
_cell.length_b   1.000
_cell.length_c   1.000
_cell.angle_alpha   90.00
_cell.angle_beta   90.00
_cell.angle_gamma   90.00
#
_symmetry.space_group_name_H-M   'P 1'
#
loop_
_entity.id
_entity.type
_entity.pdbx_description
1 polymer ?
#
loop_
_entity_poly.entity_id
_entity_poly.type
_entity_poly.pdbx_seq_one_letter_code
_entity_poly.pdbx_strand_id
1 'polypeptide(L)' 'MANSGCEDLRGQEEESFLYFAYGSNLLTERIHLRNPSAAFCCVARLQDYKLDFGNSQGKTSETWHGGKKGLKVEHMSQ' A
#
# COMPACT_ATOMS: atom_id res chain seq x y z
N MET A 1 5.84 -9.68 18.96
CA MET A 1 5.27 -10.55 17.91
C MET A 1 3.81 -10.17 17.76
N ALA A 2 3.45 -9.44 16.70
CA ALA A 2 2.05 -9.10 16.45
C ALA A 2 1.36 -10.34 15.86
N ASN A 3 0.59 -11.01 16.70
CA ASN A 3 -0.27 -12.10 16.28
C ASN A 3 -1.57 -11.47 15.77
N SER A 4 -1.60 -11.07 14.51
CA SER A 4 -2.83 -10.63 13.85
C SER A 4 -3.38 -11.82 13.09
N GLY A 5 -4.43 -12.44 13.64
CA GLY A 5 -5.22 -13.43 12.93
C GLY A 5 -5.72 -12.82 11.62
N CYS A 6 -5.08 -13.22 10.51
CA CYS A 6 -5.70 -13.11 9.21
C CYS A 6 -6.77 -14.20 9.22
N GLU A 7 -7.95 -13.87 9.74
CA GLU A 7 -9.11 -14.74 9.58
C GLU A 7 -9.28 -15.01 8.08
N ASP A 8 -9.52 -16.27 7.81
CA ASP A 8 -9.57 -16.87 6.50
C ASP A 8 -10.73 -16.29 5.68
N LEU A 9 -10.45 -15.25 4.89
CA LEU A 9 -11.41 -14.48 4.06
C LEU A 9 -12.08 -15.30 2.93
N ARG A 10 -11.97 -16.63 2.94
CA ARG A 10 -12.50 -17.57 1.93
C ARG A 10 -14.03 -17.54 1.75
N GLY A 11 -14.75 -16.70 2.50
CA GLY A 11 -16.21 -16.52 2.41
C GLY A 11 -16.69 -15.13 1.96
N GLN A 12 -15.80 -14.15 1.73
CA GLN A 12 -16.15 -12.78 1.28
C GLN A 12 -15.57 -12.43 -0.09
N GLU A 13 -15.20 -13.42 -0.90
CA GLU A 13 -14.43 -13.21 -2.12
C GLU A 13 -15.22 -12.52 -3.26
N GLU A 14 -16.56 -12.44 -3.17
CA GLU A 14 -17.38 -11.82 -4.23
C GLU A 14 -17.68 -10.33 -4.01
N GLU A 15 -17.56 -9.79 -2.78
CA GLU A 15 -17.90 -8.39 -2.46
C GLU A 15 -16.69 -7.52 -2.06
N SER A 16 -15.50 -8.11 -1.92
CA SER A 16 -14.29 -7.43 -1.44
C SER A 16 -13.09 -7.65 -2.37
N PHE A 17 -12.13 -6.71 -2.33
CA PHE A 17 -10.86 -6.82 -3.06
C PHE A 17 -9.68 -6.55 -2.13
N LEU A 18 -8.51 -7.08 -2.48
CA LEU A 18 -7.28 -6.89 -1.73
C LEU A 18 -6.50 -5.68 -2.26
N TYR A 19 -6.02 -4.84 -1.34
CA TYR A 19 -5.20 -3.66 -1.62
C TYR A 19 -3.85 -3.75 -0.91
N PHE A 20 -2.77 -3.78 -1.67
CA PHE A 20 -1.41 -3.76 -1.13
C PHE A 20 -0.92 -2.32 -0.92
N ALA A 21 -0.92 -1.85 0.32
CA ALA A 21 -0.38 -0.54 0.67
C ALA A 21 1.15 -0.59 0.81
N TYR A 22 1.86 0.39 0.24
CA TYR A 22 3.32 0.56 0.37
C TYR A 22 3.73 2.00 0.74
N GLY A 23 2.74 2.87 0.96
CA GLY A 23 2.92 4.28 1.27
C GLY A 23 2.14 4.78 2.48
N SER A 24 1.60 6.00 2.42
CA SER A 24 0.91 6.61 3.58
C SER A 24 -0.26 5.79 4.10
N ASN A 25 -0.87 4.98 3.22
CA ASN A 25 -1.97 4.08 3.56
C ASN A 25 -1.55 2.88 4.41
N LEU A 26 -0.26 2.71 4.71
CA LEU A 26 0.22 1.76 5.72
C LEU A 26 -0.24 2.13 7.14
N LEU A 27 -0.54 3.42 7.39
CA LEU A 27 -1.11 3.88 8.65
C LEU A 27 -2.64 3.75 8.60
N THR A 28 -3.21 2.95 9.49
CA THR A 28 -4.66 2.69 9.56
C THR A 28 -5.48 3.97 9.67
N GLU A 29 -5.10 4.88 10.56
CA GLU A 29 -5.77 6.17 10.74
C GLU A 29 -5.78 6.99 9.44
N ARG A 30 -4.68 6.95 8.68
CA ARG A 30 -4.56 7.68 7.42
C ARG A 30 -5.46 7.12 6.34
N ILE A 31 -5.49 5.80 6.16
CA ILE A 31 -6.33 5.18 5.12
C ILE A 31 -7.82 5.33 5.45
N HIS A 32 -8.18 5.30 6.74
CA HIS A 32 -9.56 5.47 7.21
C HIS A 32 -10.13 6.87 7.02
N LEU A 33 -9.29 7.92 6.85
CA LEU A 33 -9.78 9.26 6.50
C LEU A 33 -10.64 9.29 5.23
N ARG A 34 -10.40 8.36 4.30
CA ARG A 34 -11.15 8.25 3.02
C ARG A 34 -11.71 6.86 2.75
N ASN A 35 -11.22 5.83 3.42
CA ASN A 35 -11.66 4.44 3.26
C ASN A 35 -11.97 3.84 4.65
N PRO A 36 -13.03 4.29 5.33
CA PRO A 36 -13.32 3.88 6.71
C PRO A 36 -13.61 2.37 6.85
N SER A 37 -14.01 1.70 5.77
CA SER A 37 -14.25 0.25 5.74
C SER A 37 -12.98 -0.59 5.51
N ALA A 38 -11.81 0.03 5.27
CA ALA A 38 -10.59 -0.72 5.00
C ALA A 38 -10.18 -1.56 6.22
N ALA A 39 -10.08 -2.87 6.04
CA ALA A 39 -9.63 -3.80 7.06
C ALA A 39 -8.17 -4.23 6.81
N PHE A 40 -7.41 -4.40 7.89
CA PHE A 40 -6.09 -5.03 7.79
C PHE A 40 -6.26 -6.51 7.43
N CYS A 41 -5.56 -6.97 6.40
CA CYS A 41 -5.55 -8.37 5.96
C CYS A 41 -4.28 -9.08 6.45
N CYS A 42 -3.12 -8.74 5.88
CA CYS A 42 -1.84 -9.35 6.25
C CYS A 42 -0.65 -8.45 5.87
N VAL A 43 0.54 -8.83 6.34
CA VAL A 43 1.81 -8.28 5.82
C VAL A 43 2.25 -9.13 4.64
N ALA A 44 2.57 -8.50 3.51
CA ALA A 44 3.01 -9.18 2.29
C ALA A 44 4.27 -8.54 1.69
N ARG A 45 4.95 -9.28 0.80
CA ARG A 45 6.15 -8.84 0.08
C ARG A 45 5.88 -8.86 -1.42
N LEU A 46 6.03 -7.70 -2.06
CA LEU A 46 6.10 -7.61 -3.52
C LEU A 46 7.56 -7.79 -3.96
N GLN A 47 7.85 -8.87 -4.68
CA GLN A 47 9.21 -9.20 -5.13
C GLN A 47 9.58 -8.40 -6.38
N ASP A 48 10.86 -8.07 -6.56
CA ASP A 48 11.41 -7.42 -7.77
C ASP A 48 10.91 -5.98 -8.03
N TYR A 49 10.44 -5.31 -6.98
CA TYR A 49 10.11 -3.88 -7.01
C TYR A 49 10.92 -3.12 -5.97
N LYS A 50 11.29 -1.88 -6.32
CA LYS A 50 11.92 -0.94 -5.40
C LYS A 50 10.99 0.21 -5.08
N LEU A 51 10.96 0.58 -3.81
CA LEU A 51 10.30 1.78 -3.34
C LEU A 51 11.11 3.01 -3.76
N ASP A 52 10.45 3.98 -4.36
CA ASP A 52 11.05 5.28 -4.67
C ASP A 52 10.14 6.44 -4.29
N PHE A 53 10.71 7.63 -4.16
CA PHE A 53 9.98 8.87 -3.90
C PHE A 53 10.16 9.81 -5.08
N GLY A 54 9.04 10.26 -5.65
CA GLY A 54 9.06 11.10 -6.85
C GLY A 54 7.92 12.08 -6.91
N ASN A 55 8.12 13.12 -7.71
CA ASN A 55 7.10 14.08 -8.08
C ASN A 55 6.43 13.59 -9.36
N SER A 56 5.14 13.27 -9.28
CA SER A 56 4.36 12.86 -10.46
C SER A 56 4.34 14.00 -11.47
N GLN A 57 4.77 13.75 -12.71
CA GLN A 57 4.89 14.76 -13.77
C GLN A 57 5.75 15.98 -13.36
N GLY A 58 6.73 15.78 -12.47
CA GLY A 58 7.59 16.86 -11.97
C GLY A 58 6.90 17.85 -11.01
N LYS A 59 5.61 17.66 -10.71
CA LYS A 59 4.86 18.52 -9.78
C LYS A 59 4.99 18.02 -8.35
N THR A 60 5.43 18.90 -7.47
CA THR A 60 5.46 18.64 -6.03
C THR A 60 4.04 18.45 -5.52
N SER A 61 3.85 17.50 -4.60
CA SER A 61 2.55 17.34 -3.96
C SER A 61 2.23 18.56 -3.11
N GLU A 62 1.04 19.14 -3.26
CA GLU A 62 0.56 20.16 -2.32
C GLU A 62 0.22 19.57 -0.95
N THR A 63 -0.31 18.35 -0.89
CA THR A 63 -0.62 17.69 0.39
C THR A 63 0.64 17.31 1.19
N TRP A 64 1.69 16.84 0.52
CA TRP A 64 2.89 16.30 1.16
C TRP A 64 4.08 17.25 1.10
N HIS A 65 3.98 18.35 0.35
CA HIS A 65 5.04 19.33 0.13
C HIS A 65 6.37 18.71 -0.32
N GLY A 66 6.31 17.58 -1.02
CA GLY A 66 7.45 16.77 -1.43
C GLY A 66 7.06 15.59 -2.32
N GLY A 67 8.02 14.69 -2.54
CA GLY A 67 7.84 13.48 -3.35
C GLY A 67 6.83 12.51 -2.74
N LYS A 68 5.95 11.96 -3.58
CA LYS A 68 5.05 10.87 -3.21
C LYS A 68 5.75 9.53 -3.44
N LYS A 69 5.36 8.51 -2.67
CA LYS A 69 5.85 7.15 -2.86
C LYS A 69 5.34 6.57 -4.18
N GLY A 70 6.24 6.02 -4.97
CA GLY A 70 5.98 5.23 -6.18
C GLY A 70 6.74 3.90 -6.11
N LEU A 71 6.30 2.93 -6.92
CA LEU A 71 7.06 1.72 -7.16
C LEU A 71 7.77 1.85 -8.50
N LYS A 72 9.06 1.50 -8.54
CA LYS A 72 9.82 1.33 -9.78
C LYS A 72 10.05 -0.16 -10.00
N VAL A 73 9.75 -0.62 -11.23
CA VAL A 73 10.14 -1.95 -11.68
C VAL A 73 11.66 -1.90 -11.86
N GLU A 74 12.39 -2.73 -11.12
CA GLU A 74 13.81 -2.94 -11.40
C GLU A 74 13.93 -4.22 -12.23
N HIS A 75 14.39 -4.10 -13.48
CA HIS A 75 14.89 -5.26 -14.20
C HIS A 75 16.23 -5.66 -13.56
N MET A 76 16.20 -6.62 -12.65
CA MET A 76 17.42 -7.28 -12.20
C MET A 76 17.91 -8.17 -13.34
N SER A 77 18.83 -7.66 -14.16
CA SER A 77 19.69 -8.56 -14.93
C SER A 77 20.51 -9.34 -13.92
N GLN A 78 20.46 -10.67 -13.99
CA GLN A 78 21.43 -11.53 -13.32
C GLN A 78 22.84 -11.24 -13.83
#